data_AF-A0A328KSL3-F1
#
_entry.id   AF-A0A328KSL3-F1
#
_cell.length_a   1.000
_cell.length_b   1.000
_cell.length_c   1.000
_cell.angle_alpha   90.00
_cell.angle_beta   90.00
_cell.angle_gamma   90.00
#
_symmetry.space_group_name_H-M   'P 1'
#
loop_
_entity.id
_entity.type
_entity.pdbx_description
1 polymer ?
#
loop_
_entity_poly.entity_id
_entity_poly.type
_entity_poly.pdbx_seq_one_letter_code
_entity_poly.pdbx_strand_id
1 'polypeptide(L)'
;MDFKNVNDLENFFIEQDIFAMEALKLEGDITEVLLVGENRFEKMLQFIKRNEIKTVLYQSYIVNEEDYFISNDMIEDLMDEDTIEFLKENGYMENLWSVISQHNKQVKKHLGLLDSYIIEVINEGVLYRVGTTNFGIDTPEVVIEDFLSNYESDMEEHQNELRHHNFKERMNLRREQERKTKEALENLITENIDQLKSLPNKPSRIEYMTRIAEEKGISVYKKDITMSLDILLSKK
;
A
#
# COMPACT_ATOMS: atom_id res chain seq x y z
N MET A 1 25.24 -34.60 -24.90
CA MET A 1 24.16 -34.39 -25.88
C MET A 1 24.04 -32.89 -26.00
N ASP A 2 24.12 -32.34 -27.20
CA ASP A 2 24.29 -30.91 -27.38
C ASP A 2 22.91 -30.30 -27.69
N PHE A 3 22.42 -29.43 -26.79
CA PHE A 3 21.15 -28.72 -26.97
C PHE A 3 21.44 -27.41 -27.72
N LYS A 4 20.82 -27.21 -28.90
CA LYS A 4 21.14 -26.05 -29.74
C LYS A 4 20.37 -24.80 -29.32
N ASN A 5 19.31 -24.97 -28.54
CA ASN A 5 18.45 -23.90 -28.03
C ASN A 5 17.62 -24.41 -26.83
N VAL A 6 16.88 -23.49 -26.19
CA VAL A 6 16.04 -23.77 -25.01
C VAL A 6 14.91 -24.76 -25.32
N ASN A 7 14.30 -24.68 -26.51
CA ASN A 7 13.22 -25.59 -26.90
C ASN A 7 13.72 -27.04 -27.07
N ASP A 8 14.98 -27.24 -27.49
CA ASP A 8 15.58 -28.58 -27.57
C ASP A 8 15.78 -29.20 -26.17
N LEU A 9 16.12 -28.36 -25.19
CA LEU A 9 16.25 -28.76 -23.80
C LEU A 9 14.88 -29.04 -23.17
N GLU A 10 13.89 -28.17 -23.43
CA GLU A 10 12.51 -28.34 -22.97
C GLU A 10 11.91 -29.66 -23.47
N ASN A 11 12.00 -29.92 -24.77
CA ASN A 11 11.50 -31.14 -25.38
C ASN A 11 12.21 -32.38 -24.83
N PHE A 12 13.52 -32.31 -24.58
CA PHE A 12 14.25 -33.42 -23.96
C PHE A 12 13.76 -33.71 -22.55
N PHE A 13 13.54 -32.68 -21.72
CA PHE A 13 13.02 -32.86 -20.37
C PHE A 13 11.60 -33.43 -20.36
N ILE A 14 10.74 -32.94 -21.26
CA ILE A 14 9.39 -33.49 -21.50
C ILE A 14 9.47 -34.97 -21.93
N GLU A 15 10.31 -35.32 -22.91
CA GLU A 15 10.48 -36.69 -23.42
C GLU A 15 11.04 -37.67 -22.39
N GLN A 16 11.92 -37.21 -21.51
CA GLN A 16 12.47 -38.03 -20.41
C GLN A 16 11.51 -38.13 -19.21
N ASP A 17 10.34 -37.48 -19.30
CA ASP A 17 9.37 -37.38 -18.21
C ASP A 17 10.07 -36.80 -16.96
N ILE A 18 10.78 -35.69 -17.17
CA ILE A 18 11.54 -34.91 -16.20
C ILE A 18 10.90 -33.51 -16.19
N PHE A 19 10.03 -33.26 -15.21
CA PHE A 19 9.29 -32.00 -14.96
C PHE A 19 8.23 -31.62 -16.03
N ALA A 20 7.07 -31.12 -15.60
CA ALA A 20 6.16 -30.34 -16.45
C ALA A 20 6.62 -28.87 -16.37
N MET A 21 6.87 -28.18 -17.48
CA MET A 21 7.61 -26.91 -17.49
C MET A 21 6.88 -25.75 -18.17
N GLU A 22 6.97 -24.57 -17.55
CA GLU A 22 6.98 -23.26 -18.20
C GLU A 22 8.41 -22.70 -18.09
N ALA A 23 8.97 -22.20 -19.19
CA ALA A 23 10.29 -21.58 -19.20
C ALA A 23 10.16 -20.06 -19.29
N LEU A 24 10.78 -19.36 -18.34
CA LEU A 24 10.85 -17.90 -18.33
C LEU A 24 12.29 -17.47 -18.56
N LYS A 25 12.49 -16.57 -19.53
CA LYS A 25 13.77 -15.92 -19.76
C LYS A 25 13.94 -14.79 -18.74
N LEU A 26 14.97 -14.85 -17.91
CA LEU A 26 15.33 -13.77 -16.99
C LEU A 26 16.38 -12.85 -17.66
N GLU A 27 16.35 -11.56 -17.35
CA GLU A 27 17.31 -10.58 -17.90
C GLU A 27 18.65 -10.60 -17.14
N GLY A 28 19.76 -10.77 -17.87
CA GLY A 28 21.14 -10.74 -17.35
C GLY A 28 22.20 -10.88 -18.46
N ASP A 29 23.48 -10.63 -18.14
CA ASP A 29 24.63 -10.77 -19.07
C ASP A 29 24.90 -12.22 -19.51
N ILE A 30 24.20 -13.18 -18.90
CA ILE A 30 24.19 -14.61 -19.22
C ILE A 30 22.73 -14.98 -19.51
N THR A 31 22.48 -15.82 -20.52
CA THR A 31 21.12 -16.31 -20.82
C THR A 31 20.62 -17.15 -19.64
N GLU A 32 19.73 -16.58 -18.84
CA GLU A 32 19.07 -17.25 -17.71
C GLU A 32 17.71 -17.80 -18.13
N VAL A 33 17.49 -19.09 -17.88
CA VAL A 33 16.21 -19.77 -18.11
C VAL A 33 15.77 -20.42 -16.81
N LEU A 34 14.59 -20.03 -16.31
CA LEU A 34 13.95 -20.61 -15.13
C LEU A 34 13.01 -21.74 -15.54
N LEU A 35 13.20 -22.92 -14.97
CA LEU A 35 12.35 -24.11 -15.17
C LEU A 35 11.67 -24.49 -13.85
N VAL A 36 10.34 -24.66 -13.86
CA VAL A 36 9.51 -25.01 -12.69
C VAL A 36 8.77 -26.33 -12.96
N GLY A 37 8.68 -27.27 -12.00
CA GLY A 37 7.88 -28.50 -12.14
C GLY A 37 7.92 -29.48 -10.94
N GLU A 38 7.23 -30.63 -11.05
CA GLU A 38 7.12 -31.67 -10.00
C GLU A 38 8.46 -32.31 -9.60
N ASN A 39 8.71 -32.49 -8.30
CA ASN A 39 9.97 -33.01 -7.76
C ASN A 39 10.33 -34.43 -8.26
N ARG A 40 11.37 -34.52 -9.11
CA ARG A 40 12.00 -35.78 -9.55
C ARG A 40 13.51 -35.75 -9.37
N PHE A 41 13.95 -35.42 -8.15
CA PHE A 41 15.36 -35.23 -7.76
C PHE A 41 16.31 -36.31 -8.28
N GLU A 42 15.94 -37.60 -8.21
CA GLU A 42 16.78 -38.70 -8.69
C GLU A 42 17.02 -38.67 -10.21
N LYS A 43 16.01 -38.34 -11.02
CA LYS A 43 16.14 -38.24 -12.48
C LYS A 43 17.00 -37.04 -12.88
N MET A 44 16.91 -35.94 -12.13
CA MET A 44 17.77 -34.77 -12.31
C MET A 44 19.24 -35.08 -11.96
N LEU A 45 19.50 -35.81 -10.87
CA LEU A 45 20.86 -36.28 -10.56
C LEU A 45 21.43 -37.20 -11.66
N GLN A 46 20.58 -38.02 -12.28
CA GLN A 46 20.99 -38.84 -13.43
C GLN A 46 21.32 -37.97 -14.66
N PHE A 47 20.58 -36.89 -14.91
CA PHE A 47 20.87 -35.94 -15.99
C PHE A 47 22.23 -35.25 -15.81
N ILE A 48 22.50 -34.73 -14.60
CA ILE A 48 23.78 -34.09 -14.24
C ILE A 48 24.93 -35.08 -14.47
N LYS A 49 24.78 -36.32 -14.00
CA LYS A 49 25.80 -37.37 -14.16
C LYS A 49 26.03 -37.79 -15.61
N ARG A 50 24.96 -37.94 -16.40
CA ARG A 50 25.05 -38.37 -17.82
C ARG A 50 25.70 -37.35 -18.73
N ASN A 51 25.59 -36.05 -18.41
CA ASN A 51 26.12 -34.97 -19.25
C ASN A 51 27.42 -34.36 -18.72
N GLU A 52 28.09 -35.01 -17.76
CA GLU A 52 29.39 -34.58 -17.21
C GLU A 52 29.41 -33.11 -16.75
N ILE A 53 28.28 -32.61 -16.24
CA ILE A 53 28.16 -31.20 -15.83
C ILE A 53 29.08 -30.95 -14.64
N LYS A 54 30.03 -30.03 -14.81
CA LYS A 54 31.12 -29.80 -13.85
C LYS A 54 30.76 -28.81 -12.73
N THR A 55 29.77 -27.95 -12.94
CA THR A 55 29.40 -26.91 -11.97
C THR A 55 27.91 -26.97 -11.71
N VAL A 56 27.57 -27.24 -10.46
CA VAL A 56 26.21 -27.27 -9.93
C VAL A 56 26.21 -26.45 -8.64
N LEU A 57 25.39 -25.41 -8.60
CA LEU A 57 25.06 -24.65 -7.41
C LEU A 57 23.71 -25.15 -6.92
N TYR A 58 23.62 -25.51 -5.64
CA TYR A 58 22.40 -26.02 -5.01
C TYR A 58 22.05 -25.13 -3.83
N GLN A 59 20.85 -24.57 -3.86
CA GLN A 59 20.26 -23.85 -2.75
C GLN A 59 18.99 -24.57 -2.31
N SER A 60 19.00 -25.06 -1.09
CA SER A 60 17.83 -25.64 -0.43
C SER A 60 17.13 -24.60 0.41
N TYR A 61 15.82 -24.52 0.30
CA TYR A 61 14.96 -23.79 1.22
C TYR A 61 14.29 -24.80 2.12
N ILE A 62 14.56 -24.69 3.41
CA ILE A 62 13.97 -25.57 4.42
C ILE A 62 12.86 -24.77 5.09
N VAL A 63 11.68 -25.38 5.23
CA VAL A 63 10.60 -24.79 6.04
C VAL A 63 11.15 -24.63 7.45
N ASN A 64 11.35 -23.39 7.85
CA ASN A 64 11.84 -23.03 9.17
C ASN A 64 10.91 -21.99 9.79
N GLU A 65 11.00 -21.86 11.10
CA GLU A 65 10.10 -20.99 11.84
C GLU A 65 10.41 -19.51 11.56
N GLU A 66 11.68 -19.13 11.39
CA GLU A 66 12.09 -17.74 11.19
C GLU A 66 11.56 -17.17 9.86
N ASP A 67 11.56 -17.96 8.78
CA ASP A 67 11.22 -17.49 7.44
C ASP A 67 9.73 -17.66 7.10
N TYR A 68 9.01 -18.59 7.73
CA TYR A 68 7.64 -18.95 7.33
C TYR A 68 6.59 -18.73 8.41
N PHE A 69 6.97 -18.68 9.69
CA PHE A 69 6.00 -18.53 10.78
C PHE A 69 5.63 -17.06 10.97
N ILE A 70 4.33 -16.76 10.96
CA ILE A 70 3.84 -15.40 11.17
C ILE A 70 3.61 -15.21 12.68
N SER A 71 4.51 -14.47 13.33
CA SER A 71 4.34 -14.06 14.72
C SER A 71 3.43 -12.82 14.82
N ASN A 72 2.92 -12.53 16.02
CA ASN A 72 2.11 -11.32 16.21
C ASN A 72 2.91 -10.05 15.94
N ASP A 73 4.18 -10.03 16.37
CA ASP A 73 5.07 -8.88 16.19
C ASP A 73 5.35 -8.65 14.69
N MET A 74 5.49 -9.73 13.91
CA MET A 74 5.71 -9.66 12.46
C MET A 74 4.53 -9.04 11.71
N ILE A 75 3.30 -9.17 12.20
CA ILE A 75 2.12 -8.56 11.56
C ILE A 75 2.19 -7.04 11.65
N GLU A 76 2.72 -6.50 12.76
CA GLU A 76 2.93 -5.06 12.94
C GLU A 76 4.07 -4.54 12.06
N ASP A 77 5.05 -5.38 11.72
CA ASP A 77 6.13 -5.04 10.78
C ASP A 77 5.69 -5.14 9.30
N LEU A 78 4.77 -6.05 8.98
CA LEU A 78 4.31 -6.32 7.61
C LEU A 78 3.17 -5.42 7.16
N MET A 79 2.48 -4.74 8.07
CA MET A 79 1.35 -3.86 7.76
C MET A 79 1.53 -2.51 8.45
N ASP A 80 1.21 -1.43 7.74
CA ASP A 80 1.21 -0.10 8.35
C ASP A 80 0.09 0.07 9.40
N GLU A 81 0.27 1.07 10.28
CA GLU A 81 -0.67 1.36 11.37
C GLU A 81 -2.08 1.66 10.85
N ASP A 82 -2.19 2.37 9.72
CA ASP A 82 -3.46 2.74 9.10
C ASP A 82 -4.24 1.50 8.62
N THR A 83 -3.55 0.53 8.02
CA THR A 83 -4.14 -0.75 7.58
C THR A 83 -4.62 -1.57 8.77
N ILE A 84 -3.82 -1.63 9.84
CA ILE A 84 -4.19 -2.32 11.08
C ILE A 84 -5.45 -1.68 11.70
N GLU A 85 -5.53 -0.34 11.73
CA GLU A 85 -6.68 0.38 12.25
C GLU A 85 -7.93 0.12 11.39
N PHE A 86 -7.81 0.18 10.06
CA PHE A 86 -8.89 -0.17 9.14
C PHE A 86 -9.46 -1.57 9.39
N LEU A 87 -8.58 -2.58 9.51
CA LEU A 87 -9.01 -3.96 9.74
C LEU A 87 -9.72 -4.11 11.10
N LYS A 88 -9.30 -3.36 12.13
CA LYS A 88 -9.95 -3.34 13.45
C LYS A 88 -11.33 -2.70 13.39
N GLU A 89 -11.45 -1.52 12.78
CA GLU A 89 -12.71 -0.78 12.69
C GLU A 89 -13.79 -1.55 11.91
N ASN A 90 -13.38 -2.29 10.89
CA ASN A 90 -14.29 -3.06 10.04
C ASN A 90 -14.47 -4.52 10.47
N GLY A 91 -13.83 -4.93 11.58
CA GLY A 91 -14.00 -6.28 12.16
C GLY A 91 -13.32 -7.40 11.35
N TYR A 92 -12.36 -7.08 10.49
CA TYR A 92 -11.64 -8.06 9.65
C TYR A 92 -10.48 -8.75 10.37
N MET A 93 -10.09 -8.26 11.56
CA MET A 93 -9.01 -8.86 12.37
C MET A 93 -9.24 -10.35 12.66
N GLU A 94 -10.47 -10.79 12.94
CA GLU A 94 -10.73 -12.21 13.22
C GLU A 94 -10.45 -13.10 11.99
N ASN A 95 -10.70 -12.60 10.79
CA ASN A 95 -10.39 -13.32 9.55
C ASN A 95 -8.88 -13.42 9.33
N LEU A 96 -8.16 -12.32 9.57
CA LEU A 96 -6.70 -12.30 9.50
C LEU A 96 -6.09 -13.33 10.47
N TRP A 97 -6.53 -13.34 11.73
CA TRP A 97 -6.05 -14.30 12.72
C TRP A 97 -6.38 -15.76 12.35
N SER A 98 -7.52 -15.99 11.72
CA SER A 98 -7.91 -17.31 11.22
C SER A 98 -6.97 -17.80 10.11
N VAL A 99 -6.69 -16.94 9.11
CA VAL A 99 -5.78 -17.24 8.00
C VAL A 99 -4.38 -17.54 8.54
N ILE A 100 -3.84 -16.67 9.40
CA ILE A 100 -2.53 -16.84 10.03
C ILE A 100 -2.46 -18.13 10.85
N SER A 101 -3.50 -18.45 11.62
CA SER A 101 -3.55 -19.68 12.41
C SER A 101 -3.51 -20.94 11.54
N GLN A 102 -4.22 -20.92 10.40
CA GLN A 102 -4.21 -22.04 9.44
C GLN A 102 -2.84 -22.18 8.76
N HIS A 103 -2.27 -21.06 8.32
CA HIS A 103 -0.93 -21.00 7.74
C HIS A 103 0.13 -21.56 8.71
N ASN A 104 0.20 -21.02 9.92
CA ASN A 104 1.15 -21.44 10.95
C ASN A 104 1.00 -22.92 11.34
N LYS A 105 -0.20 -23.49 11.21
CA LYS A 105 -0.43 -24.93 11.39
C LYS A 105 0.19 -25.75 10.26
N GLN A 106 0.15 -25.26 9.02
CA GLN A 106 0.84 -25.89 7.89
C GLN A 106 2.35 -25.79 8.03
N VAL A 107 2.88 -24.62 8.40
CA VAL A 107 4.32 -24.43 8.67
C VAL A 107 4.80 -25.47 9.69
N LYS A 108 4.14 -25.54 10.86
CA LYS A 108 4.49 -26.49 11.93
C LYS A 108 4.47 -27.95 11.50
N LYS A 109 3.57 -28.33 10.58
CA LYS A 109 3.49 -29.69 10.04
C LYS A 109 4.69 -30.04 9.16
N HIS A 110 5.29 -29.05 8.49
CA HIS A 110 6.36 -29.25 7.52
C HIS A 110 7.72 -28.70 7.98
N LEU A 111 7.83 -28.21 9.22
CA LEU A 111 9.09 -27.73 9.79
C LEU A 111 10.23 -28.75 9.62
N GLY A 112 11.38 -28.26 9.17
CA GLY A 112 12.57 -29.06 8.90
C GLY A 112 12.51 -29.86 7.60
N LEU A 113 11.40 -29.83 6.87
CA LEU A 113 11.30 -30.41 5.54
C LEU A 113 11.77 -29.41 4.47
N LEU A 114 12.24 -29.94 3.34
CA LEU A 114 12.67 -29.14 2.20
C LEU A 114 11.46 -28.52 1.51
N ASP A 115 11.23 -27.22 1.70
CA ASP A 115 10.16 -26.47 1.03
C ASP A 115 10.42 -26.43 -0.46
N SER A 116 11.55 -25.85 -0.84
CA SER A 116 11.91 -25.65 -2.23
C SER A 116 13.41 -25.84 -2.43
N TYR A 117 13.82 -25.97 -3.67
CA TYR A 117 15.23 -25.87 -4.01
C TYR A 117 15.41 -25.15 -5.33
N ILE A 118 16.56 -24.49 -5.46
CA ILE A 118 17.07 -23.96 -6.71
C ILE A 118 18.37 -24.68 -7.03
N ILE A 119 18.48 -25.13 -8.27
CA ILE A 119 19.69 -25.73 -8.82
C ILE A 119 20.10 -24.95 -10.04
N GLU A 120 21.33 -24.46 -10.00
CA GLU A 120 21.97 -23.73 -11.08
C GLU A 120 23.06 -24.58 -11.70
N VAL A 121 22.98 -24.76 -13.01
CA VAL A 121 23.79 -25.68 -13.78
C VAL A 121 24.45 -24.91 -14.90
N ILE A 122 25.78 -24.84 -14.91
CA ILE A 122 26.52 -24.23 -16.01
C ILE A 122 27.01 -25.34 -16.93
N ASN A 123 26.52 -25.35 -18.18
CA ASN A 123 27.00 -26.26 -19.21
C ASN A 123 27.31 -25.47 -20.49
N GLU A 124 28.55 -25.61 -20.99
CA GLU A 124 29.05 -24.93 -22.21
C GLU A 124 28.80 -23.41 -22.28
N GLY A 125 28.80 -22.73 -21.12
CA GLY A 125 28.58 -21.28 -21.05
C GLY A 125 27.12 -20.83 -20.94
N VAL A 126 26.18 -21.77 -20.84
CA VAL A 126 24.76 -21.50 -20.57
C VAL A 126 24.42 -21.87 -19.12
N LEU A 127 23.73 -20.97 -18.41
CA LEU A 127 23.24 -21.19 -17.06
C LEU A 127 21.78 -21.68 -17.10
N TYR A 128 21.53 -22.89 -16.62
CA TYR A 128 20.21 -23.45 -16.45
C TYR A 128 19.82 -23.40 -14.98
N ARG A 129 18.69 -22.74 -14.64
CA ARG A 129 18.17 -22.69 -13.28
C ARG A 129 16.90 -23.54 -13.18
N VAL A 130 16.91 -24.51 -12.27
CA VAL A 130 15.78 -25.40 -11.97
C VAL A 130 15.28 -25.11 -10.56
N GLY A 131 14.02 -24.73 -10.44
CA GLY A 131 13.34 -24.50 -9.17
C GLY A 131 12.21 -25.50 -8.96
N THR A 132 11.97 -25.92 -7.72
CA THR A 132 10.71 -26.61 -7.36
C THR A 132 10.27 -26.20 -5.97
N THR A 133 8.96 -26.24 -5.74
CA THR A 133 8.34 -26.06 -4.43
C THR A 133 7.53 -27.31 -4.11
N ASN A 134 7.82 -27.95 -2.98
CA ASN A 134 7.27 -29.23 -2.57
C ASN A 134 5.97 -29.09 -1.77
N PHE A 135 5.88 -28.05 -0.94
CA PHE A 135 4.74 -27.86 -0.04
C PHE A 135 3.86 -26.67 -0.39
N GLY A 136 4.35 -25.75 -1.24
CA GLY A 136 3.62 -24.54 -1.63
C GLY A 136 3.24 -23.70 -0.42
N ILE A 137 4.15 -23.60 0.55
CA ILE A 137 3.93 -22.79 1.75
C ILE A 137 4.40 -21.39 1.42
N ASP A 138 3.47 -20.45 1.43
CA ASP A 138 3.76 -19.05 1.13
C ASP A 138 4.57 -18.40 2.28
N THR A 139 5.31 -17.34 1.95
CA THR A 139 6.00 -16.55 2.99
C THR A 139 4.99 -15.66 3.72
N PRO A 140 5.31 -15.15 4.92
CA PRO A 140 4.49 -14.20 5.65
C PRO A 140 3.97 -13.04 4.80
N GLU A 141 4.83 -12.44 3.97
CA GLU A 141 4.49 -11.31 3.10
C GLU A 141 3.36 -11.70 2.14
N VAL A 142 3.51 -12.83 1.43
CA VAL A 142 2.53 -13.30 0.45
C VAL A 142 1.20 -13.61 1.11
N VAL A 143 1.20 -14.24 2.29
CA VAL A 143 -0.04 -14.55 3.02
C VAL A 143 -0.79 -13.28 3.43
N ILE A 144 -0.06 -12.24 3.85
CA ILE A 144 -0.64 -10.95 4.24
C ILE A 144 -1.14 -10.18 3.02
N GLU A 145 -0.36 -10.12 1.93
CA GLU A 145 -0.75 -9.46 0.68
C GLU A 145 -2.01 -10.10 0.07
N ASP A 146 -2.04 -11.43 -0.02
CA ASP A 146 -3.21 -12.16 -0.51
C ASP A 146 -4.44 -11.90 0.36
N PHE A 147 -4.28 -11.85 1.69
CA PHE A 147 -5.38 -11.50 2.59
C PHE A 147 -5.90 -10.09 2.31
N LEU A 148 -5.01 -9.09 2.25
CA LEU A 148 -5.36 -7.68 2.04
C LEU A 148 -5.99 -7.42 0.68
N SER A 149 -5.59 -8.15 -0.36
CA SER A 149 -6.17 -8.03 -1.71
C SER A 149 -7.69 -8.29 -1.74
N ASN A 150 -8.21 -9.08 -0.79
CA ASN A 150 -9.66 -9.32 -0.68
C ASN A 150 -10.43 -8.07 -0.22
N TYR A 151 -9.74 -7.08 0.34
CA TYR A 151 -10.31 -5.86 0.92
C TYR A 151 -9.80 -4.58 0.23
N GLU A 152 -9.08 -4.69 -0.88
CA GLU A 152 -8.49 -3.54 -1.58
C GLU A 152 -9.56 -2.49 -1.94
N SER A 153 -10.72 -2.95 -2.42
CA SER A 153 -11.85 -2.07 -2.73
C SER A 153 -12.42 -1.38 -1.49
N ASP A 154 -12.56 -2.09 -0.38
CA ASP A 154 -13.11 -1.55 0.87
C ASP A 154 -12.15 -0.52 1.48
N MET A 155 -10.85 -0.79 1.41
CA MET A 155 -9.79 0.14 1.85
C MET A 155 -9.80 1.42 1.01
N GLU A 156 -9.93 1.31 -0.31
CA GLU A 156 -10.01 2.49 -1.19
C GLU A 156 -11.27 3.33 -0.89
N GLU A 157 -12.41 2.68 -0.65
CA GLU A 157 -13.65 3.37 -0.25
C GLU A 157 -13.49 4.08 1.09
N HIS A 158 -12.95 3.41 2.10
CA HIS A 158 -12.74 3.98 3.42
C HIS A 158 -11.81 5.21 3.39
N GLN A 159 -10.71 5.15 2.64
CA GLN A 159 -9.84 6.32 2.43
C GLN A 159 -10.56 7.47 1.73
N ASN A 160 -11.45 7.18 0.79
CA ASN A 160 -12.28 8.19 0.15
C ASN A 160 -13.26 8.84 1.12
N GLU A 161 -13.90 8.06 2.00
CA GLU A 161 -14.80 8.57 3.03
C GLU A 161 -14.07 9.47 4.03
N LEU A 162 -12.89 9.06 4.53
CA LEU A 162 -12.06 9.86 5.41
C LEU A 162 -11.67 11.20 4.77
N ARG A 163 -11.27 11.18 3.48
CA ARG A 163 -11.01 12.41 2.72
C ARG A 163 -12.24 13.31 2.65
N HIS A 164 -13.41 12.73 2.43
CA HIS A 164 -14.67 13.46 2.32
C HIS A 164 -15.11 14.05 3.67
N HIS A 165 -14.97 13.29 4.76
CA HIS A 165 -15.27 13.72 6.12
C HIS A 165 -14.36 14.89 6.51
N ASN A 166 -13.06 14.75 6.33
CA ASN A 166 -12.08 15.80 6.59
C ASN A 166 -12.30 17.06 5.73
N PHE A 167 -12.82 16.92 4.52
CA PHE A 167 -13.23 18.05 3.70
C PHE A 167 -14.49 18.73 4.28
N LYS A 168 -15.50 17.95 4.66
CA LYS A 168 -16.76 18.45 5.24
C LYS A 168 -16.52 19.19 6.55
N GLU A 169 -15.66 18.66 7.43
CA GLU A 169 -15.28 19.34 8.67
C GLU A 169 -14.55 20.65 8.42
N ARG A 170 -13.56 20.67 7.52
CA ARG A 170 -12.86 21.90 7.12
C ARG A 170 -13.82 22.96 6.57
N MET A 171 -14.80 22.54 5.77
CA MET A 171 -15.83 23.44 5.24
C MET A 171 -16.79 23.94 6.33
N ASN A 172 -17.17 23.09 7.28
CA ASN A 172 -18.03 23.49 8.40
C ASN A 172 -17.31 24.47 9.35
N LEU A 173 -16.05 24.19 9.69
CA LEU A 173 -15.21 25.10 10.47
C LEU A 173 -15.07 26.46 9.79
N ARG A 174 -14.83 26.47 8.47
CA ARG A 174 -14.76 27.70 7.69
C ARG A 174 -16.07 28.47 7.69
N ARG A 175 -17.21 27.81 7.48
CA ARG A 175 -18.54 28.44 7.52
C ARG A 175 -18.85 29.03 8.90
N GLU A 176 -18.48 28.33 9.96
CA GLU A 176 -18.68 28.80 11.33
C GLU A 176 -17.77 29.99 11.68
N GLN A 177 -16.52 29.99 11.21
CA GLN A 177 -15.64 31.14 11.29
C GLN A 177 -16.20 32.33 10.50
N GLU A 178 -16.65 32.12 9.27
CA GLU A 178 -17.28 33.17 8.45
C GLU A 178 -18.53 33.74 9.13
N ARG A 179 -19.36 32.90 9.75
CA ARG A 179 -20.53 33.32 10.54
C ARG A 179 -20.13 34.19 11.72
N LYS A 180 -19.18 33.74 12.55
CA LYS A 180 -18.70 34.48 13.73
C LYS A 180 -18.08 35.83 13.34
N THR A 181 -17.28 35.86 12.28
CA THR A 181 -16.67 37.09 11.76
C THR A 181 -17.74 38.06 11.26
N LYS A 182 -18.77 37.56 10.58
CA LYS A 182 -19.90 38.38 10.13
C LYS A 182 -20.69 38.95 11.31
N GLU A 183 -21.03 38.14 12.31
CA GLU A 183 -21.74 38.58 13.51
C GLU A 183 -20.92 39.62 14.29
N ALA A 184 -19.61 39.40 14.45
CA ALA A 184 -18.72 40.36 15.10
C ALA A 184 -18.67 41.68 14.34
N LEU A 185 -18.61 41.65 13.00
CA LEU A 185 -18.62 42.84 12.16
C LEU A 185 -19.96 43.59 12.23
N GLU A 186 -21.09 42.88 12.20
CA GLU A 186 -22.44 43.48 12.33
C GLU A 186 -22.61 44.15 13.70
N ASN A 187 -22.16 43.51 14.78
CA ASN A 187 -22.15 44.09 16.12
C ASN A 187 -21.26 45.34 16.16
N LEU A 188 -20.07 45.28 15.57
CA LEU A 188 -19.13 46.40 15.54
C LEU A 188 -19.69 47.62 14.79
N ILE A 189 -20.37 47.38 13.66
CA ILE A 189 -21.03 48.43 12.89
C ILE A 189 -22.19 49.03 13.69
N THR A 190 -22.97 48.19 14.37
CA THR A 190 -24.11 48.63 15.18
C THR A 190 -23.67 49.48 16.37
N GLU A 191 -22.62 49.06 17.08
CA GLU A 191 -22.02 49.82 18.20
C GLU A 191 -21.49 51.19 17.76
N ASN A 192 -21.07 51.32 16.49
CA ASN A 192 -20.45 52.54 15.95
C ASN A 192 -21.37 53.31 14.99
N ILE A 193 -22.67 53.01 14.95
CA ILE A 193 -23.54 53.46 13.87
C ILE A 193 -23.69 54.97 13.79
N ASP A 194 -23.72 55.66 14.94
CA ASP A 194 -23.83 57.13 14.99
C ASP A 194 -22.54 57.79 14.50
N GLN A 195 -21.39 57.26 14.89
CA GLN A 195 -20.09 57.70 14.39
C GLN A 195 -19.99 57.49 12.87
N LEU A 196 -20.44 56.34 12.37
CA LEU A 196 -20.45 56.03 10.94
C LEU A 196 -21.35 56.97 10.14
N LYS A 197 -22.53 57.32 10.66
CA LYS A 197 -23.44 58.28 10.03
C LYS A 197 -22.86 59.69 9.99
N SER A 198 -22.05 60.07 10.98
CA SER A 198 -21.38 61.37 11.02
C SER A 198 -20.25 61.52 9.97
N LEU A 199 -19.72 60.40 9.46
CA LEU A 199 -18.63 60.41 8.49
C LEU A 199 -19.11 60.81 7.08
N PRO A 200 -18.30 61.61 6.36
CA PRO A 200 -18.73 62.36 5.17
C PRO A 200 -18.94 61.49 3.94
N ASN A 201 -18.27 60.33 3.84
CA ASN A 201 -18.36 59.46 2.67
C ASN A 201 -18.05 57.99 3.01
N LYS A 202 -18.37 57.11 2.06
CA LYS A 202 -18.19 55.66 2.18
C LYS A 202 -16.73 55.22 2.41
N PRO A 203 -15.72 55.78 1.72
CA PRO A 203 -14.31 55.50 2.02
C PRO A 203 -13.94 55.78 3.48
N SER A 204 -14.35 56.94 4.02
CA SER A 204 -14.05 57.32 5.41
C SER A 204 -14.69 56.34 6.41
N ARG A 205 -15.89 55.85 6.13
CA ARG A 205 -16.58 54.83 6.94
C ARG A 205 -15.86 53.49 6.91
N ILE A 206 -15.37 53.06 5.75
CA ILE A 206 -14.61 51.82 5.60
C ILE A 206 -13.28 51.91 6.35
N GLU A 207 -12.54 53.02 6.23
CA GLU A 207 -11.27 53.22 6.96
C GLU A 207 -11.49 53.24 8.46
N TYR A 208 -12.52 53.96 8.94
CA TYR A 208 -12.88 53.96 10.35
C TYR A 208 -13.18 52.56 10.87
N MET A 209 -14.02 51.79 10.17
CA MET A 209 -14.35 50.41 10.57
C MET A 209 -13.16 49.47 10.50
N THR A 210 -12.27 49.64 9.51
CA THR A 210 -11.05 48.82 9.40
C THR A 210 -10.18 49.02 10.63
N ARG A 211 -9.95 50.28 11.03
CA ARG A 211 -9.16 50.62 12.22
C ARG A 211 -9.80 50.07 13.50
N ILE A 212 -11.09 50.28 13.70
CA ILE A 212 -11.80 49.78 14.90
C ILE A 212 -11.80 48.25 14.96
N ALA A 213 -11.92 47.56 13.81
CA ALA A 213 -11.84 46.11 13.76
C ALA A 213 -10.44 45.59 14.12
N GLU A 214 -9.39 46.24 13.62
CA GLU A 214 -8.00 45.96 14.00
C GLU A 214 -7.75 46.18 15.51
N GLU A 215 -8.26 47.30 16.07
CA GLU A 215 -8.16 47.60 17.50
C GLU A 215 -8.85 46.54 18.39
N LYS A 216 -9.94 45.94 17.91
CA LYS A 216 -10.65 44.85 18.60
C LYS A 216 -10.13 43.45 18.26
N GLY A 217 -9.08 43.34 17.43
CA GLY A 217 -8.52 42.05 17.01
C GLY A 217 -9.43 41.23 16.10
N ILE A 218 -10.38 41.87 15.41
CA ILE A 218 -11.31 41.22 14.49
C ILE A 218 -10.68 41.21 13.09
N SER A 219 -10.30 40.03 12.61
CA SER A 219 -9.75 39.86 11.26
C SER A 219 -10.87 39.91 10.20
N VAL A 220 -11.05 41.07 9.57
CA VAL A 220 -12.05 41.29 8.51
C VAL A 220 -11.43 41.92 7.28
N TYR A 221 -11.85 41.49 6.09
CA TYR A 221 -11.43 42.13 4.85
C TYR A 221 -12.23 43.41 4.59
N LYS A 222 -11.59 44.41 3.98
CA LYS A 222 -12.26 45.67 3.57
C LYS A 222 -13.52 45.44 2.71
N LYS A 223 -13.52 44.37 1.91
CA LYS A 223 -14.69 43.95 1.11
C LYS A 223 -15.89 43.61 1.98
N ASP A 224 -15.69 42.88 3.07
CA ASP A 224 -16.76 42.45 3.98
C ASP A 224 -17.32 43.64 4.76
N ILE A 225 -16.43 44.54 5.22
CA ILE A 225 -16.82 45.84 5.82
C ILE A 225 -17.70 46.63 4.85
N THR A 226 -17.29 46.72 3.59
CA THR A 226 -18.01 47.48 2.56
C THR A 226 -19.42 46.92 2.35
N MET A 227 -19.55 45.60 2.20
CA MET A 227 -20.83 44.93 2.02
C MET A 227 -21.74 45.09 3.24
N SER A 228 -21.22 44.89 4.45
CA SER A 228 -22.02 45.01 5.68
C SER A 228 -22.48 46.45 5.94
N LEU A 229 -21.63 47.44 5.64
CA LEU A 229 -22.03 48.86 5.69
C LEU A 229 -23.15 49.17 4.68
N ASP A 230 -23.07 48.64 3.46
CA ASP A 230 -24.12 48.83 2.45
C ASP A 230 -25.45 48.23 2.89
N ILE A 231 -25.43 47.05 3.52
CA ILE A 231 -26.65 46.38 4.01
C ILE A 231 -27.25 47.09 5.23
N LEU A 232 -26.41 47.45 6.21
CA LEU A 232 -26.88 47.99 7.49
C LEU A 232 -27.23 49.47 7.43
N LEU A 233 -26.53 50.26 6.60
CA LEU A 233 -26.85 51.70 6.42
C LEU A 233 -27.94 51.94 5.38
N SER A 234 -28.30 50.94 4.56
CA SER A 234 -29.44 51.03 3.63
C SER A 234 -30.79 50.65 4.27
N LYS A 235 -30.78 49.92 5.40
CA LYS A 235 -31.97 49.72 6.23
C LYS A 235 -32.31 51.04 6.94
N LYS A 236 -33.37 51.71 6.47
CA LYS A 236 -33.97 52.90 7.10
C LYS A 236 -34.63 52.56 8.42
#